data_AF-F8SVW2-F1
#
_entry.id   AF-F8SVW2-F1
#
_cell.length_a   1.000
_cell.length_b   1.000
_cell.length_c   1.000
_cell.angle_alpha   90.00
_cell.angle_beta   90.00
_cell.angle_gamma   90.00
#
_symmetry.space_group_name_H-M   'P 1'
#
loop_
_entity.id
_entity.type
_entity.pdbx_description
1 polymer ?
#
loop_
_entity_poly.entity_id
_entity_poly.type
_entity_poly.pdbx_seq_one_letter_code
_entity_poly.pdbx_strand_id
1 'polypeptide(L)' 'RMDLKKSRYQNFVDLYLYCYYVAGTVGLMSVPVMGIDPKSKATTESVYNAALALGIANQLT' A
#
# COMPACT_ATOMS: atom_id res chain seq x y z
N ARG A 1 -6.09 5.14 -15.66
CA ARG A 1 -5.45 4.07 -16.46
C ARG A 1 -3.97 4.42 -16.65
N MET A 2 -3.16 4.18 -15.62
CA MET A 2 -1.73 4.49 -15.62
C MET A 2 -0.94 3.46 -16.43
N ASP A 3 -1.38 2.20 -16.38
CA ASP A 3 -0.58 1.05 -16.84
C ASP A 3 -0.89 0.67 -18.29
N LEU A 4 -2.02 1.17 -18.81
CA LEU A 4 -2.48 0.88 -20.18
C LEU A 4 -1.95 1.86 -21.23
N LYS A 5 -1.26 2.93 -20.81
CA LYS A 5 -0.77 3.98 -21.71
C LYS A 5 0.69 4.37 -21.48
N LYS A 6 1.24 4.08 -20.30
CA LYS A 6 2.59 4.52 -19.91
C LYS A 6 3.57 3.37 -20.09
N SER A 7 4.58 3.57 -20.93
CA SER A 7 5.63 2.56 -21.19
C SER A 7 6.60 2.43 -20.01
N ARG A 8 6.87 3.54 -19.29
CA ARG A 8 7.73 3.56 -18.09
C ARG A 8 7.42 4.75 -17.18
N TYR A 9 7.67 4.60 -15.88
CA TYR A 9 7.64 5.69 -14.90
C TYR A 9 8.88 6.58 -15.03
N GLN A 10 8.72 7.91 -14.96
CA GLN A 10 9.82 8.83 -15.23
C GLN A 10 10.76 9.03 -14.04
N ASN A 11 10.24 8.81 -12.83
CA ASN A 11 10.99 8.99 -11.60
C ASN A 11 10.39 8.08 -10.52
N PHE A 12 11.05 8.03 -9.37
CA PHE A 12 10.59 7.20 -8.26
C PHE A 12 9.24 7.65 -7.70
N VAL A 13 8.89 8.95 -7.77
CA VAL A 13 7.60 9.45 -7.30
C VAL A 13 6.46 8.87 -8.14
N ASP A 14 6.61 8.84 -9.47
CA ASP A 14 5.67 8.22 -10.39
C ASP A 14 5.51 6.71 -10.12
N LEU A 15 6.63 6.01 -9.89
CA LEU A 15 6.64 4.58 -9.57
C LEU A 15 5.96 4.32 -8.20
N TYR A 16 6.27 5.12 -7.20
CA TYR A 16 5.69 5.03 -5.87
C TYR A 16 4.17 5.24 -5.93
N LEU A 17 3.71 6.22 -6.71
CA LEU A 17 2.29 6.46 -6.92
C LEU A 17 1.59 5.27 -7.59
N TYR A 18 2.25 4.62 -8.56
CA TYR A 18 1.75 3.38 -9.13
C TYR A 18 1.61 2.27 -8.07
N CYS A 19 2.68 2.00 -7.30
CA CYS A 19 2.68 1.00 -6.23
C CYS A 19 1.60 1.28 -5.18
N TYR A 20 1.38 2.55 -4.84
CA TYR A 20 0.28 2.97 -3.97
C TYR A 20 -1.07 2.50 -4.53
N TYR A 21 -1.35 2.77 -5.81
CA TYR A 21 -2.64 2.43 -6.41
C TYR A 21 -2.89 0.92 -6.53
N VAL A 22 -1.87 0.12 -6.89
CA VAL A 22 -2.08 -1.31 -7.16
C VAL A 22 -1.87 -2.22 -5.97
N ALA A 23 -1.02 -1.84 -5.01
CA ALA A 23 -0.66 -2.68 -3.87
C ALA A 23 -0.87 -1.98 -2.52
N GLY A 24 -0.60 -0.69 -2.43
CA GLY A 24 -0.87 0.10 -1.22
C GLY A 24 -2.35 0.09 -0.84
N THR A 25 -3.25 0.31 -1.81
CA THR A 25 -4.70 0.21 -1.61
C THR A 25 -5.14 -1.18 -1.18
N VAL A 26 -4.52 -2.24 -1.72
CA VAL A 26 -4.77 -3.63 -1.32
C VAL A 26 -4.38 -3.85 0.15
N GLY A 27 -3.22 -3.32 0.57
CA GLY A 27 -2.81 -3.33 1.97
C GLY A 27 -3.85 -2.68 2.88
N LEU A 28 -4.32 -1.47 2.52
CA LEU A 28 -5.35 -0.74 3.28
C LEU A 28 -6.68 -1.51 3.37
N MET A 29 -7.16 -2.06 2.25
CA MET A 29 -8.42 -2.82 2.22
C MET A 29 -8.34 -4.16 2.94
N SER A 30 -7.13 -4.69 3.13
CA SER A 30 -6.91 -5.96 3.83
C SER A 30 -6.95 -5.81 5.36
N VAL A 31 -6.63 -4.64 5.92
CA VAL A 31 -6.66 -4.38 7.37
C VAL A 31 -7.99 -4.77 8.02
N PRO A 32 -9.17 -4.33 7.54
CA PRO A 32 -10.45 -4.73 8.15
C PRO A 32 -10.77 -6.21 7.98
N VAL A 33 -10.22 -6.89 6.95
CA VAL A 33 -10.41 -8.33 6.73
C VAL A 33 -9.57 -9.15 7.70
N MET A 34 -8.30 -8.77 7.88
CA MET A 34 -7.40 -9.42 8.85
C MET A 34 -7.75 -9.07 10.30
N GLY A 35 -8.35 -7.90 10.51
CA GLY A 35 -8.67 -7.36 11.83
C GLY A 35 -7.45 -6.81 12.56
N ILE A 36 -7.73 -6.09 13.64
CA ILE A 36 -6.72 -5.61 14.60
C ILE A 36 -7.00 -6.30 15.93
N ASP A 37 -6.00 -6.98 16.51
CA ASP A 37 -6.15 -7.65 17.80
C ASP A 37 -6.57 -6.62 18.88
N PRO A 38 -7.65 -6.86 19.65
CA PRO A 38 -8.07 -5.98 20.74
C PRO A 38 -7.00 -5.72 21.81
N LYS A 39 -6.01 -6.60 21.94
CA LYS A 39 -4.86 -6.44 22.86
C LYS A 39 -3.69 -5.68 22.23
N SER A 40 -3.78 -5.32 20.95
CA SER A 40 -2.77 -4.54 20.25
C SER A 40 -2.56 -3.20 20.95
N LYS A 41 -1.29 -2.84 21.17
CA LYS A 41 -0.90 -1.52 21.67
C LYS A 41 -0.76 -0.48 20.54
N ALA A 42 -0.80 -0.91 19.29
CA ALA A 42 -0.69 -0.02 18.14
C ALA A 42 -2.00 0.74 17.93
N THR A 43 -1.91 2.00 17.54
CA THR A 43 -3.09 2.75 17.11
C THR A 43 -3.61 2.20 15.79
N THR A 44 -4.92 2.31 15.56
CA THR A 44 -5.53 1.94 14.27
C THR A 44 -4.80 2.61 13.11
N GLU A 45 -4.53 3.91 13.22
CA GLU A 45 -3.78 4.67 12.21
C GLU A 45 -2.39 4.08 11.93
N SER A 46 -1.64 3.70 12.98
CA SER A 46 -0.35 3.06 12.83
C SER A 46 -0.43 1.74 12.07
N VAL A 47 -1.49 0.95 12.29
CA VAL A 47 -1.70 -0.33 11.57
C VAL A 47 -1.99 -0.07 10.10
N TYR A 48 -2.86 0.90 9.78
CA TYR A 48 -3.13 1.26 8.38
C TYR A 48 -1.88 1.81 7.68
N ASN A 49 -1.07 2.63 8.34
CA ASN A 49 0.20 3.12 7.80
C ASN A 49 1.20 1.98 7.56
N ALA A 50 1.28 1.02 8.48
CA ALA A 50 2.13 -0.16 8.31
C ALA A 50 1.65 -1.05 7.15
N ALA A 51 0.33 -1.27 7.03
CA ALA A 51 -0.25 -2.04 5.93
C ALA A 51 -0.03 -1.37 4.57
N LEU A 52 -0.15 -0.03 4.52
CA LEU A 52 0.17 0.75 3.32
C LEU A 52 1.64 0.58 2.92
N ALA A 53 2.56 0.75 3.87
CA ALA A 53 3.99 0.61 3.64
C ALA A 53 4.36 -0.82 3.20
N LEU A 54 3.75 -1.84 3.82
CA LEU A 54 3.94 -3.24 3.44
C LEU A 54 3.46 -3.52 2.01
N GLY A 55 2.28 -3.03 1.64
CA GLY A 55 1.74 -3.20 0.28
C GLY A 55 2.65 -2.55 -0.77
N ILE A 56 3.13 -1.34 -0.51
CA ILE A 56 4.06 -0.65 -1.41
C ILE A 56 5.40 -1.40 -1.50
N ALA A 57 5.95 -1.85 -0.36
CA ALA A 57 7.20 -2.57 -0.31
C ALA A 57 7.15 -3.87 -1.14
N ASN A 58 6.09 -4.67 -0.97
CA ASN A 58 5.91 -5.93 -1.71
C ASN A 58 5.81 -5.73 -3.23
N GLN A 59 5.38 -4.56 -3.69
CA GLN A 59 5.30 -4.25 -5.12
C GLN A 59 6.65 -3.78 -5.71
N LEU A 60 7.56 -3.29 -4.85
CA LEU A 60 8.88 -2.78 -5.23
C LEU A 60 9.97 -3.87 -5.28
N THR A 61 9.73 -5.03 -4.70
CA THR A 61 10.64 -6.20 -4.64
C THR A 61 10.26 -7.27 -5.64
#